data_AF-A0A124SH10-F1
#
_entry.id   AF-A0A124SH10-F1
#
_cell.length_a   1.000
_cell.length_b   1.000
_cell.length_c   1.000
_cell.angle_alpha   90.00
_cell.angle_beta   90.00
_cell.angle_gamma   90.00
#
_symmetry.space_group_name_H-M   'P 1'
#
loop_
_entity.id
_entity.type
_entity.pdbx_description
1 polymer ?
#
loop_
_entity_poly.entity_id
_entity_poly.type
_entity_poly.pdbx_seq_one_letter_code
_entity_poly.pdbx_strand_id
1 'polypeptide(L)'
;MKQVAGKIKLELAQFAELEAFAQFASNLDKATHNQLARGQCLCELLKQSQSAPLVVEELILTIYTGTNAYLDSLEIGQAPKDEEGRSKR
;
A
#
# COMPACT_ATOMS: atom_id res chain seq x y z
N MET A 1 4.39 -11.09 11.54
CA MET A 1 3.21 -10.20 11.59
C MET A 1 3.33 -9.00 12.52
N LYS A 2 3.56 -9.13 13.83
CA LYS A 2 3.51 -7.99 14.78
C LYS A 2 4.39 -6.79 14.39
N GLN A 3 5.60 -7.04 13.88
CA GLN A 3 6.54 -5.99 13.48
C GLN A 3 6.08 -5.19 12.25
N VAL A 4 5.44 -5.85 11.28
CA VAL A 4 4.98 -5.20 10.04
C VAL A 4 3.59 -4.57 10.19
N ALA A 5 2.71 -5.17 11.00
CA ALA A 5 1.35 -4.71 11.23
C ALA A 5 1.27 -3.33 11.92
N GLY A 6 2.18 -3.06 12.87
CA GLY A 6 2.22 -1.77 13.56
C GLY A 6 2.59 -0.62 12.63
N LYS A 7 3.59 -0.85 11.76
CA LYS A 7 4.09 0.15 10.81
C LYS A 7 3.04 0.50 9.76
N ILE A 8 2.45 -0.51 9.11
CA ILE A 8 1.44 -0.26 8.06
C ILE A 8 0.18 0.41 8.62
N LYS A 9 -0.25 0.07 9.84
CA LYS A 9 -1.40 0.71 10.49
C LYS A 9 -1.17 2.21 10.71
N LEU A 10 0.04 2.59 11.14
CA LEU A 10 0.40 3.99 11.34
C LEU A 10 0.45 4.75 10.02
N GLU A 11 1.10 4.16 8.99
CA GLU A 11 1.22 4.79 7.66
C GLU A 11 -0.15 5.00 7.00
N LEU A 12 -1.05 4.02 7.08
CA LEU A 12 -2.41 4.15 6.53
C LEU A 12 -3.26 5.18 7.29
N ALA A 13 -3.07 5.31 8.61
CA ALA A 13 -3.75 6.34 9.41
C ALA A 13 -3.30 7.75 8.98
N GLN A 14 -1.99 7.95 8.83
CA GLN A 14 -1.42 9.21 8.35
C GLN A 14 -1.88 9.53 6.92
N PHE A 15 -1.93 8.51 6.05
CA PHE A 15 -2.47 8.67 4.70
C PHE A 15 -3.93 9.11 4.71
N ALA A 16 -4.80 8.51 5.52
CA ALA A 16 -6.21 8.87 5.58
C ALA A 16 -6.43 10.32 6.06
N GLU A 17 -5.65 10.76 7.06
CA GLU A 17 -5.68 12.16 7.53
C GLU A 17 -5.22 13.13 6.43
N LEU A 18 -4.14 12.78 5.73
CA LEU A 18 -3.54 13.62 4.70
C LEU A 18 -4.38 13.65 3.41
N GLU A 19 -5.03 12.54 3.04
CA GLU A 19 -6.00 12.47 1.94
C GLU A 19 -7.21 13.36 2.19
N ALA A 20 -7.76 13.34 3.41
CA ALA A 20 -8.87 14.22 3.79
C ALA A 20 -8.45 15.70 3.74
N PHE A 21 -7.24 16.04 4.17
CA PHE A 21 -6.72 17.41 4.10
C PHE A 21 -6.43 17.87 2.66
N ALA A 22 -5.88 16.96 1.84
CA ALA A 22 -5.53 17.22 0.45
C ALA A 22 -6.74 17.59 -0.42
N GLN A 23 -7.95 17.12 -0.07
CA GLN A 23 -9.19 17.49 -0.78
C GLN A 23 -9.52 18.98 -0.71
N PHE A 24 -8.99 19.70 0.29
CA PHE A 24 -9.26 21.13 0.51
C PHE A 24 -8.07 22.03 0.15
N ALA A 25 -6.92 21.45 -0.20
CA ALA A 25 -5.70 22.19 -0.52
C ALA A 25 -5.56 22.39 -2.04
N SER A 26 -5.37 23.63 -2.48
CA SER A 26 -5.20 23.96 -3.90
C SER A 26 -3.79 23.69 -4.44
N ASN A 27 -2.79 23.72 -3.57
CA ASN A 27 -1.39 23.45 -3.91
C ASN A 27 -0.77 22.57 -2.83
N LEU A 28 -0.41 21.35 -3.21
CA LEU A 28 0.33 20.42 -2.36
C LEU A 28 1.80 20.47 -2.78
N ASP A 29 2.70 20.45 -1.81
CA ASP A 29 4.12 20.34 -2.10
C ASP A 29 4.47 18.90 -2.53
N LYS A 30 5.65 18.74 -3.14
CA LYS A 30 6.08 17.46 -3.69
C LYS A 30 6.16 16.35 -2.64
N ALA A 31 6.48 16.67 -1.38
CA ALA A 31 6.55 15.67 -0.32
C ALA A 31 5.16 15.10 0.00
N THR A 32 4.15 15.97 0.09
CA THR A 32 2.75 15.58 0.32
C THR A 32 2.19 14.75 -0.83
N HIS A 33 2.50 15.12 -2.08
CA HIS A 33 2.15 14.29 -3.25
C HIS A 33 2.75 12.88 -3.19
N ASN A 34 4.02 12.76 -2.81
CA ASN A 34 4.67 11.45 -2.68
C ASN A 34 4.06 10.61 -1.56
N GLN A 35 3.68 11.24 -0.43
CA GLN A 35 3.01 10.54 0.67
C GLN A 35 1.61 10.04 0.27
N LEU A 36 0.84 10.84 -0.48
CA LEU A 36 -0.45 10.40 -1.04
C LEU A 36 -0.27 9.23 -2.00
N ALA A 37 0.65 9.32 -2.95
CA ALA A 37 0.91 8.25 -3.91
C ALA A 37 1.31 6.95 -3.23
N ARG A 38 2.15 7.03 -2.18
CA ARG A 38 2.54 5.86 -1.40
C ARG A 38 1.36 5.25 -0.65
N GLY A 39 0.56 6.07 0.03
CA GLY A 39 -0.61 5.58 0.76
C GLY A 39 -1.65 4.92 -0.17
N GLN A 40 -1.86 5.48 -1.36
CA GLN A 40 -2.69 4.87 -2.40
C GLN A 40 -2.13 3.51 -2.85
N CYS A 41 -0.82 3.41 -3.09
CA CYS A 41 -0.17 2.14 -3.45
C CYS A 41 -0.34 1.08 -2.34
N LEU A 42 -0.16 1.47 -1.07
CA LEU A 42 -0.38 0.57 0.07
C LEU A 42 -1.83 0.07 0.16
N CYS A 43 -2.82 0.94 -0.12
CA CYS A 43 -4.22 0.53 -0.18
C CYS A 43 -4.49 -0.47 -1.32
N GLU A 44 -3.91 -0.26 -2.50
CA GLU A 44 -4.03 -1.20 -3.63
C GLU A 44 -3.38 -2.56 -3.31
N LEU A 45 -2.20 -2.56 -2.66
CA LEU A 45 -1.47 -3.78 -2.27
C LEU A 45 -2.22 -4.66 -1.27
N LEU A 46 -3.15 -4.09 -0.51
CA LEU A 46 -3.96 -4.80 0.47
C LEU A 46 -5.30 -5.26 -0.10
N LYS A 47 -5.61 -4.95 -1.37
CA LYS A 47 -6.76 -5.56 -2.04
C LYS A 47 -6.48 -7.03 -2.25
N GLN A 48 -7.54 -7.83 -2.12
CA GLN A 48 -7.49 -9.27 -2.28
C GLN A 48 -8.75 -9.72 -3.01
N SER A 49 -8.59 -10.61 -3.99
CA SER A 49 -9.71 -11.24 -4.68
C SER A 49 -10.45 -12.21 -3.74
N GLN A 50 -11.77 -12.34 -3.98
CA GLN A 50 -12.60 -13.22 -3.18
C GLN A 50 -12.16 -14.68 -3.35
N SER A 51 -12.14 -15.44 -2.25
CA SER A 51 -11.78 -16.87 -2.24
C SER A 51 -10.31 -17.18 -2.57
N ALA A 52 -9.41 -16.19 -2.54
CA ALA A 52 -7.97 -16.38 -2.73
C ALA A 52 -7.19 -15.98 -1.46
N PRO A 53 -7.23 -16.79 -0.38
CA PRO A 53 -6.51 -16.47 0.85
C PRO A 53 -5.00 -16.53 0.63
N LEU A 54 -4.29 -15.47 1.03
CA LEU A 54 -2.83 -15.46 1.06
C LEU A 54 -2.31 -16.22 2.29
N VAL A 55 -1.18 -16.91 2.15
CA VAL A 55 -0.49 -17.47 3.32
C VAL A 55 0.17 -16.34 4.13
N VAL A 56 0.41 -16.59 5.42
CA VAL A 56 0.88 -15.54 6.35
C VAL A 56 2.24 -14.98 5.94
N GLU A 57 3.10 -15.83 5.38
CA GLU A 57 4.43 -15.48 4.88
C GLU A 57 4.36 -14.50 3.71
N GLU A 58 3.45 -14.77 2.75
CA GLU A 58 3.19 -13.90 1.59
C GLU A 58 2.63 -12.56 2.04
N LEU A 59 1.65 -12.57 2.96
CA LEU A 59 1.10 -11.34 3.51
C LEU A 59 2.16 -10.49 4.23
N ILE A 60 3.06 -11.12 4.99
CA ILE A 60 4.19 -10.42 5.62
C ILE A 60 5.10 -9.79 4.55
N LEU A 61 5.39 -10.52 3.47
CA LEU A 61 6.26 -10.06 2.39
C LEU A 61 5.64 -8.87 1.64
N THR A 62 4.34 -8.94 1.34
CA THR A 62 3.59 -7.86 0.70
C THR A 62 3.59 -6.60 1.56
N ILE A 63 3.29 -6.71 2.85
CA ILE A 63 3.31 -5.57 3.78
C ILE A 63 4.74 -5.02 3.93
N TYR A 64 5.73 -5.89 4.06
CA TYR A 64 7.13 -5.48 4.23
C TYR A 64 7.69 -4.77 2.99
N THR A 65 7.36 -5.24 1.80
CA THR A 65 7.81 -4.63 0.54
C THR A 65 7.16 -3.27 0.30
N GLY A 66 5.86 -3.13 0.60
CA GLY A 66 5.14 -1.85 0.54
C GLY A 66 5.65 -0.81 1.55
N THR A 67 5.81 -1.18 2.82
CA THR A 67 6.21 -0.23 3.88
C THR A 67 7.67 0.21 3.85
N ASN A 68 8.54 -0.48 3.10
CA ASN A 68 9.97 -0.16 3.00
C ASN A 68 10.37 0.47 1.66
N ALA A 69 9.41 1.02 0.91
CA ALA A 69 9.66 1.74 -0.34
C ALA A 69 10.27 0.91 -1.47
N TYR A 70 10.25 -0.43 -1.36
CA TYR A 70 10.71 -1.30 -2.45
C TYR A 70 9.76 -1.26 -3.66
N LEU A 71 8.53 -0.78 -3.45
CA LEU A 71 7.48 -0.66 -4.46
C LEU A 71 7.22 0.79 -4.89
N ASP A 72 8.01 1.76 -4.41
CA ASP A 72 7.85 3.18 -4.76
C ASP A 72 8.17 3.48 -6.24
N SER A 73 8.93 2.62 -6.90
CA SER A 73 9.24 2.70 -8.33
C SER A 73 8.13 2.16 -9.23
N LEU A 74 7.13 1.48 -8.66
CA LEU A 74 5.98 0.98 -9.39
C LEU A 74 4.91 2.07 -9.47
N GLU A 75 4.46 2.38 -10.68
CA GLU A 75 3.31 3.24 -10.87
C GLU A 75 2.07 2.61 -10.19
N ILE A 76 1.12 3.42 -9.71
CA ILE A 76 -0.08 2.95 -8.98
C ILE A 76 -0.87 1.89 -9.78
N GLY A 77 -0.80 1.91 -11.13
CA GLY A 77 -1.40 0.91 -12.00
C GLY A 77 -0.64 -0.43 -12.11
N GLN A 78 0.62 -0.48 -11.66
CA GLN A 78 1.52 -1.63 -11.65
C GLN A 78 1.71 -2.25 -10.26
N ALA A 79 1.14 -1.64 -9.21
CA ALA A 79 0.99 -2.32 -7.94
C ALA A 79 0.33 -3.69 -8.23
N PRO A 80 0.89 -4.81 -7.74
CA PRO A 80 0.41 -6.14 -8.07
C PRO A 80 -1.05 -6.26 -7.67
N LYS A 81 -1.94 -6.03 -8.64
CA LYS A 81 -3.37 -6.36 -8.55
C LYS A 81 -3.39 -7.86 -8.49
N ASP A 82 -3.78 -8.37 -7.34
CA ASP A 82 -4.08 -9.77 -7.03
C ASP A 82 -3.34 -10.82 -7.85
N GLU A 83 -2.57 -11.63 -7.13
CA GLU A 83 -1.75 -12.75 -7.57
C GLU A 83 -2.51 -13.91 -8.26
N GLU A 84 -3.46 -13.62 -9.15
CA GLU A 84 -4.16 -14.55 -10.02
C GLU A 84 -3.20 -15.33 -10.93
N GLY A 85 -1.95 -14.86 -11.05
CA GLY A 85 -0.83 -15.56 -11.70
C GLY A 85 0.10 -16.37 -10.77
N ARG A 86 0.04 -16.23 -9.44
CA ARG A 86 1.00 -16.87 -8.51
C ARG A 86 0.49 -18.18 -7.90
N SER A 87 -0.84 -18.36 -7.80
CA SER A 87 -1.46 -19.63 -7.35
C SER A 87 -1.30 -20.82 -8.32
N LYS A 88 -0.79 -20.59 -9.54
CA LYS A 88 -0.57 -21.65 -10.55
C LYS A 88 0.89 -22.13 -10.66
N ARG A 89 1.77 -21.79 -9.72
CA ARG A 89 3.14 -22.32 -9.68
C ARG A 89 3.37 -23.23 -8.48
#